data_AF-A0A3C1GEA7-F1
#
_entry.id   AF-A0A3C1GEA7-F1
#
_cell.length_a   1.000
_cell.length_b   1.000
_cell.length_c   1.000
_cell.angle_alpha   90.00
_cell.angle_beta   90.00
_cell.angle_gamma   90.00
#
_symmetry.space_group_name_H-M   'P 1'
#
loop_
_entity.id
_entity.type
_entity.pdbx_description
1 polymer ?
#
loop_
_entity_poly.entity_id
_entity_poly.type
_entity_poly.pdbx_seq_one_letter_code
_entity_poly.pdbx_strand_id
1 'polypeptide(L)'
;MIGEAAHPDSVRVERLTNRRLRYRISELGGASRDLPPERVFHLRGLSSDGITGRSVLSMARDSFGMALAQDQFAASYFSNGATPSGVLKYPQAPPETEDDETRLLKSWRENYSGPNAHRTAILYNGMEWQSISISPEDSQLLESRKFTVRDLARWFRMPPHLVNDLEQATFSNIEEMALEFVMYTMMPWFTRWEQTIGQKLILARQKFFGKFLVDGLLRGNVKDRFEAYRSAIMTGWMTRNEARAREDMNAIDGLDKPLAPLNMTTGNPPAAPAALLPAAGMNEEPPEPPIAPRLRRIAEESARNMARKEIDACQRAARKFAGDAAGWSAWVRSFYAKHAELVAERLALGADAARLYCDGQAEALIEGGLSAAEGWETEAAARLVELALRGDGYAVAA
;
A
#
# COMPACT_ATOMS: atom_id res chain seq x y z
N MET A 1 -7.39 40.13 13.32
CA MET A 1 -8.43 39.45 14.12
C MET A 1 -8.01 38.00 14.27
N ILE A 2 -7.69 37.55 15.48
CA ILE A 2 -7.37 36.14 15.74
C ILE A 2 -8.71 35.46 16.02
N GLY A 3 -9.04 34.42 15.25
CA GLY A 3 -10.25 33.64 15.50
C GLY A 3 -10.14 32.84 16.79
N GLU A 4 -11.23 32.74 17.55
CA GLU A 4 -11.30 31.90 18.74
C GLU A 4 -11.84 30.51 18.37
N ALA A 5 -11.17 29.44 18.82
CA ALA A 5 -11.66 28.09 18.64
C ALA A 5 -12.71 27.75 19.70
N ALA A 6 -13.90 27.30 19.27
CA ALA A 6 -14.94 26.79 20.15
C ALA A 6 -15.04 25.27 20.03
N HIS A 7 -15.14 24.57 21.17
CA HIS A 7 -15.31 23.12 21.18
C HIS A 7 -16.71 22.75 20.64
N PRO A 8 -16.86 21.72 19.79
CA PRO A 8 -18.16 21.34 19.23
C PRO A 8 -19.26 21.11 20.27
N ASP A 9 -18.94 20.53 21.42
CA ASP A 9 -19.90 20.26 22.50
C ASP A 9 -20.45 21.53 23.16
N SER A 10 -19.74 22.65 23.07
CA SER A 10 -20.21 23.94 23.58
C SER A 10 -20.96 24.75 22.53
N VAL A 11 -21.15 24.23 21.31
CA VAL A 11 -21.82 24.93 20.21
C VAL A 11 -23.11 24.22 19.81
N ARG A 12 -24.21 24.97 19.79
CA ARG A 12 -25.50 24.51 19.27
C ARG A 12 -25.91 25.32 18.04
N VAL A 13 -26.28 24.64 16.96
CA VAL A 13 -26.82 25.27 15.76
C VAL A 13 -28.34 25.19 15.79
N GLU A 14 -29.00 26.34 15.70
CA GLU A 14 -30.46 26.45 15.68
C GLU A 14 -30.92 27.07 14.36
N ARG A 15 -31.96 26.52 13.76
CA ARG A 15 -32.64 27.11 12.61
C ARG A 15 -33.82 27.94 13.10
N LEU A 16 -33.75 29.24 12.87
CA LEU A 16 -34.80 30.19 13.25
C LEU A 16 -36.01 30.08 12.30
N THR A 17 -37.15 30.63 12.72
CA THR A 17 -38.41 30.65 11.93
C THR A 17 -38.25 31.28 10.55
N ASN A 18 -37.35 32.26 10.41
CA ASN A 18 -37.00 32.91 9.15
C ASN A 18 -36.02 32.09 8.27
N ARG A 19 -35.79 30.82 8.60
CA ARG A 19 -34.84 29.89 7.96
C ARG A 19 -33.36 30.27 8.08
N ARG A 20 -33.01 31.35 8.78
CA ARG A 20 -31.60 31.68 9.08
C ARG A 20 -31.07 30.77 10.19
N LEU A 21 -29.77 30.53 10.15
CA LEU A 21 -29.06 29.78 11.19
C LEU A 21 -28.60 30.73 12.30
N ARG A 22 -28.53 30.22 13.51
CA ARG A 22 -27.94 30.87 14.69
C ARG A 22 -27.01 29.87 15.37
N TYR A 23 -25.82 30.32 15.76
CA TYR A 23 -24.88 29.54 16.55
C TYR A 23 -24.91 30.04 17.98
N ARG A 24 -25.31 29.21 18.93
CA ARG A 24 -25.21 29.50 20.36
C ARG A 24 -23.97 28.82 20.91
N ILE A 25 -23.06 29.59 21.50
CA ILE A 25 -21.84 29.10 22.13
C ILE A 25 -21.97 29.27 23.64
N SER A 26 -21.88 28.17 24.37
CA SER A 26 -21.86 28.16 25.83
C SER A 26 -20.42 28.41 26.32
N GLU A 27 -20.25 29.41 27.19
CA GLU A 27 -18.96 29.77 27.78
C GLU A 27 -18.80 29.17 29.19
N LEU A 28 -17.56 29.12 29.69
CA LEU A 28 -17.31 28.72 31.08
C LEU A 28 -18.03 29.71 32.02
N GLY A 29 -18.90 29.18 32.88
CA GLY A 29 -19.73 29.98 33.79
C GLY A 29 -21.21 30.06 33.41
N GLY A 30 -21.64 29.37 32.35
CA GLY A 30 -23.07 29.23 31.98
C GLY A 30 -23.62 30.40 31.16
N ALA A 31 -22.81 31.43 30.89
CA ALA A 31 -23.14 32.44 29.90
C ALA A 31 -23.20 31.81 28.50
N SER A 32 -24.07 32.33 27.64
CA SER A 32 -24.19 31.90 26.25
C SER A 32 -24.14 33.11 25.33
N ARG A 33 -23.34 33.01 24.26
CA ARG A 33 -23.29 34.01 23.19
C ARG A 33 -23.94 33.48 21.93
N ASP A 34 -24.79 34.30 21.32
CA ASP A 34 -25.40 33.99 20.02
C ASP A 34 -24.60 34.69 18.92
N LEU A 35 -24.11 33.92 17.95
CA LEU A 35 -23.39 34.39 16.79
C LEU A 35 -24.17 34.10 15.49
N PRO A 36 -24.18 35.06 14.55
CA PRO A 36 -24.73 34.84 13.23
C PRO A 36 -23.75 33.98 12.39
N PRO A 37 -24.24 33.27 11.35
CA PRO A 37 -23.45 32.31 10.57
C PRO A 37 -22.26 32.95 9.83
N GLU A 38 -22.29 34.25 9.58
CA GLU A 38 -21.20 35.00 8.94
C GLU A 38 -19.99 35.19 9.86
N ARG A 39 -20.19 35.11 11.18
CA ARG A 39 -19.12 35.24 12.19
C ARG A 39 -18.54 33.90 12.64
N VAL A 40 -19.00 32.79 12.08
CA VAL A 40 -18.56 31.44 12.46
C VAL A 40 -17.97 30.71 11.26
N PHE A 41 -16.71 30.30 11.39
CA PHE A 41 -16.09 29.33 10.50
C PHE A 41 -16.48 27.92 10.99
N HIS A 42 -17.48 27.32 10.35
CA HIS A 42 -17.96 25.99 10.71
C HIS A 42 -17.52 24.98 9.64
N LEU A 43 -16.46 24.23 9.94
CA LEU A 43 -16.06 23.07 9.14
C LEU A 43 -16.97 21.88 9.47
N ARG A 44 -17.62 21.32 8.45
CA ARG A 44 -18.58 20.23 8.62
C ARG A 44 -18.10 18.97 7.91
N GLY A 45 -18.26 17.84 8.60
CA GLY A 45 -18.16 16.51 8.00
C GLY A 45 -19.41 16.13 7.21
N LEU A 46 -19.66 14.83 7.08
CA LEU A 46 -20.88 14.30 6.46
C LEU A 46 -22.12 14.82 7.21
N SER A 47 -23.14 15.27 6.49
CA SER A 47 -24.35 15.84 7.06
C SER A 47 -25.58 15.35 6.28
N SER A 48 -26.68 15.08 6.99
CA SER A 48 -27.95 14.69 6.37
C SER A 48 -28.89 15.86 6.13
N ASP A 49 -28.79 16.90 6.96
CA ASP A 49 -29.63 18.10 6.91
C ASP A 49 -28.93 19.29 6.24
N GLY A 50 -27.63 19.15 5.94
CA GLY A 50 -26.79 20.22 5.41
C GLY A 50 -26.49 21.34 6.40
N ILE A 51 -26.84 21.16 7.68
CA ILE A 51 -26.69 22.15 8.76
C ILE A 51 -25.63 21.67 9.74
N THR A 52 -25.74 20.43 10.22
CA THR A 52 -24.94 19.87 11.29
C THR A 52 -24.16 18.64 10.80
N GLY A 53 -22.86 18.58 11.11
CA GLY A 53 -22.05 17.39 10.81
C GLY A 53 -22.43 16.22 11.71
N ARG A 54 -22.45 15.01 11.15
CA ARG A 54 -22.60 13.76 11.90
C ARG A 54 -21.23 13.29 12.37
N SER A 55 -21.14 12.92 13.64
CA SER A 55 -19.95 12.30 14.21
C SER A 55 -19.76 10.90 13.64
N VAL A 56 -18.54 10.58 13.20
CA VAL A 56 -18.17 9.22 12.75
C VAL A 56 -18.41 8.21 13.87
N LEU A 57 -18.11 8.55 15.12
CA LEU A 57 -18.35 7.70 16.29
C LEU A 57 -19.84 7.40 16.50
N SER A 58 -20.72 8.37 16.21
CA SER A 58 -22.16 8.14 16.31
C SER A 58 -22.68 7.23 15.20
N MET A 59 -22.10 7.29 14.00
CA MET A 59 -22.45 6.40 12.89
C MET A 59 -21.89 4.98 13.08
N ALA A 60 -20.68 4.89 13.64
CA ALA A 60 -19.95 3.65 13.89
C ALA A 60 -20.25 3.03 15.26
N ARG A 61 -21.30 3.49 15.97
CA ARG A 61 -21.55 3.15 17.37
C ARG A 61 -21.56 1.64 17.61
N ASP A 62 -22.17 0.89 16.71
CA ASP A 62 -22.30 -0.56 16.85
C ASP A 62 -20.95 -1.28 16.65
N SER A 63 -20.13 -0.86 15.67
CA SER A 63 -18.76 -1.38 15.49
C SER A 63 -17.90 -1.12 16.71
N PHE A 64 -17.93 0.10 17.27
CA PHE A 64 -17.18 0.43 18.49
C PHE A 64 -17.71 -0.31 19.73
N GLY A 65 -19.04 -0.44 19.85
CA GLY A 65 -19.67 -1.19 20.93
C GLY A 65 -19.28 -2.67 20.89
N MET A 66 -19.29 -3.28 19.71
CA MET A 66 -18.83 -4.65 19.49
C MET A 66 -17.35 -4.81 19.84
N ALA A 67 -16.49 -3.89 19.39
CA ALA A 67 -15.07 -3.90 19.71
C ALA A 67 -14.81 -3.87 21.22
N LEU A 68 -15.50 -2.96 21.93
CA LEU A 68 -15.40 -2.86 23.39
C LEU A 68 -15.89 -4.13 24.10
N ALA A 69 -17.00 -4.71 23.63
CA ALA A 69 -17.52 -5.96 24.19
C ALA A 69 -16.57 -7.13 23.97
N GLN A 70 -15.97 -7.25 22.77
CA GLN A 70 -14.95 -8.25 22.46
C GLN A 70 -13.71 -8.09 23.33
N ASP A 71 -13.23 -6.86 23.52
CA ASP A 71 -12.08 -6.60 24.37
C ASP A 71 -12.37 -6.90 25.85
N GLN A 72 -13.57 -6.59 26.35
CA GLN A 72 -14.00 -6.94 27.71
C GLN A 72 -14.14 -8.45 27.89
N PHE A 73 -14.71 -9.14 26.90
CA PHE A 73 -14.79 -10.59 26.88
C PHE A 73 -13.40 -11.22 26.89
N ALA A 74 -12.50 -10.76 26.01
CA ALA A 74 -11.13 -11.24 25.95
C ALA A 74 -10.39 -10.98 27.27
N ALA A 75 -10.50 -9.77 27.83
CA ALA A 75 -9.89 -9.42 29.11
C ALA A 75 -10.39 -10.36 30.23
N SER A 76 -11.71 -10.60 30.30
CA SER A 76 -12.30 -11.50 31.30
C SER A 76 -11.92 -12.96 31.08
N TYR A 77 -11.88 -13.39 29.81
CA TYR A 77 -11.50 -14.74 29.42
C TYR A 77 -10.05 -15.04 29.80
N PHE A 78 -9.12 -14.14 29.48
CA PHE A 78 -7.70 -14.28 29.84
C PHE A 78 -7.43 -14.01 31.33
N SER A 79 -8.14 -13.09 32.00
CA SER A 79 -7.94 -12.81 33.43
C SER A 79 -8.40 -13.96 34.32
N ASN A 80 -9.48 -14.65 33.93
CA ASN A 80 -10.05 -15.75 34.70
C ASN A 80 -9.35 -17.09 34.42
N GLY A 81 -8.26 -17.10 33.64
CA GLY A 81 -7.53 -18.33 33.31
C GLY A 81 -8.35 -19.27 32.43
N ALA A 82 -9.02 -18.72 31.42
CA ALA A 82 -9.65 -19.37 30.26
C ALA A 82 -9.76 -20.90 30.35
N THR A 83 -10.98 -21.37 30.63
CA THR A 83 -11.43 -22.75 30.90
C THR A 83 -11.18 -23.25 32.32
N PRO A 84 -12.14 -23.99 32.93
CA PRO A 84 -11.77 -24.91 34.00
C PRO A 84 -10.62 -25.75 33.43
N SER A 85 -9.44 -25.65 34.03
CA SER A 85 -8.26 -26.39 33.56
C SER A 85 -8.52 -27.91 33.51
N GLY A 86 -9.62 -28.34 34.13
CA GLY A 86 -10.19 -29.66 34.07
C GLY A 86 -11.41 -29.79 34.98
N VAL A 87 -12.05 -30.95 34.90
CA VAL A 87 -13.12 -31.37 35.82
C VAL A 87 -12.55 -32.40 36.79
N LEU A 88 -12.84 -32.23 38.08
CA LEU A 88 -12.58 -33.23 39.11
C LEU A 88 -13.72 -34.25 39.11
N LYS A 89 -13.42 -35.49 38.70
CA LYS A 89 -14.40 -36.57 38.66
C LYS A 89 -14.30 -37.44 39.92
N TYR A 90 -15.41 -37.60 40.63
CA TYR A 90 -15.52 -38.52 41.76
C TYR A 90 -15.80 -39.96 41.27
N PRO A 91 -15.10 -40.97 41.81
CA PRO A 91 -15.23 -42.34 41.34
C PRO A 91 -16.49 -43.08 41.82
N GLN A 92 -17.09 -42.74 42.98
CA GLN A 92 -18.22 -43.53 43.54
C GLN A 92 -19.29 -42.72 44.30
N ALA A 93 -18.99 -41.57 44.92
CA ALA A 93 -20.01 -40.71 45.55
C ALA A 93 -19.51 -39.26 45.72
N PRO A 94 -20.38 -38.24 45.55
CA PRO A 94 -20.06 -36.85 45.90
C PRO A 94 -19.87 -36.70 47.43
N PRO A 95 -19.25 -35.60 47.91
CA PRO A 95 -19.15 -35.32 49.34
C PRO A 95 -20.53 -35.39 50.02
N GLU A 96 -20.60 -36.03 51.19
CA GLU A 96 -21.86 -36.28 51.91
C GLU A 96 -22.40 -35.02 52.62
N THR A 97 -21.57 -33.97 52.75
CA THR A 97 -21.87 -32.75 53.50
C THR A 97 -21.49 -31.49 52.72
N GLU A 98 -22.35 -30.47 52.76
CA GLU A 98 -22.16 -29.17 52.08
C GLU A 98 -20.88 -28.45 52.54
N ASP A 99 -20.49 -28.63 53.81
CA ASP A 99 -19.25 -28.10 54.38
C ASP A 99 -17.99 -28.70 53.75
N ASP A 100 -18.01 -29.99 53.40
CA ASP A 100 -16.84 -30.67 52.80
C ASP A 100 -16.64 -30.24 51.35
N GLU A 101 -17.72 -30.04 50.60
CA GLU A 101 -17.68 -29.50 49.24
C GLU A 101 -17.11 -28.07 49.23
N THR A 102 -17.60 -27.22 50.13
CA THR A 102 -17.16 -25.82 50.25
C THR A 102 -15.69 -25.73 50.64
N ARG A 103 -15.24 -26.59 51.55
CA ARG A 103 -13.85 -26.67 52.00
C ARG A 103 -12.91 -27.15 50.90
N LEU A 104 -13.34 -28.14 50.11
CA LEU A 104 -12.59 -28.63 48.96
C LEU A 104 -12.45 -27.56 47.87
N LEU A 105 -13.56 -26.90 47.50
CA LEU A 105 -13.57 -25.80 46.53
C LEU A 105 -12.66 -24.65 46.95
N LYS A 106 -12.69 -24.28 48.24
CA LYS A 106 -11.84 -23.21 48.78
C LYS A 106 -10.36 -23.58 48.75
N SER A 107 -10.02 -24.79 49.23
CA SER A 107 -8.65 -25.32 49.16
C SER A 107 -8.13 -25.42 47.73
N TRP A 108 -8.98 -25.84 46.80
CA TRP A 108 -8.62 -25.93 45.39
C TRP A 108 -8.32 -24.55 44.79
N ARG A 109 -9.19 -23.56 45.03
CA ARG A 109 -8.98 -22.19 44.56
C ARG A 109 -7.71 -21.58 45.17
N GLU A 110 -7.46 -21.75 46.45
CA GLU A 110 -6.25 -21.19 47.10
C GLU A 110 -4.95 -21.80 46.53
N ASN A 111 -4.95 -23.10 46.25
CA ASN A 111 -3.74 -23.82 45.86
C ASN A 111 -3.50 -23.90 44.35
N TYR A 112 -4.54 -23.75 43.53
CA TYR A 112 -4.47 -24.03 42.08
C TYR A 112 -5.11 -22.94 41.20
N SER A 113 -5.41 -21.74 41.75
CA SER A 113 -5.87 -20.60 40.94
C SER A 113 -4.83 -19.46 40.88
N GLY A 114 -4.99 -18.56 39.90
CA GLY A 114 -4.16 -17.37 39.74
C GLY A 114 -2.67 -17.73 39.56
N PRO A 115 -1.73 -17.15 40.34
CA PRO A 115 -0.30 -17.44 40.24
C PRO A 115 0.08 -18.92 40.46
N ASN A 116 -0.81 -19.69 41.09
CA ASN A 116 -0.59 -21.10 41.40
C ASN A 116 -1.19 -22.07 40.36
N ALA A 117 -1.73 -21.56 39.25
CA ALA A 117 -2.41 -22.37 38.23
C ALA A 117 -1.52 -23.46 37.59
N HIS A 118 -0.20 -23.34 37.67
CA HIS A 118 0.76 -24.32 37.12
C HIS A 118 1.32 -25.30 38.16
N ARG A 119 0.81 -25.31 39.39
CA ARG A 119 1.25 -26.28 40.42
C ARG A 119 0.71 -27.67 40.12
N THR A 120 1.51 -28.70 40.39
CA THR A 120 1.09 -30.11 40.29
C THR A 120 -0.05 -30.38 41.27
N ALA A 121 -1.20 -30.82 40.73
CA ALA A 121 -2.38 -31.18 41.52
C ALA A 121 -2.17 -32.51 42.24
N ILE A 122 -2.51 -32.57 43.53
CA ILE A 122 -2.54 -33.80 44.32
C ILE A 122 -4.01 -34.16 44.54
N LEU A 123 -4.40 -35.34 44.08
CA LEU A 123 -5.78 -35.82 44.13
C LEU A 123 -5.91 -36.94 45.17
N TYR A 124 -6.94 -36.84 46.01
CA TYR A 124 -7.24 -37.82 47.07
C TYR A 124 -8.39 -38.74 46.65
N ASN A 125 -8.53 -39.89 47.31
CA ASN A 125 -9.69 -40.79 47.20
C ASN A 125 -10.06 -41.25 45.78
N GLY A 126 -9.06 -41.42 44.90
CA GLY A 126 -9.28 -41.87 43.52
C GLY A 126 -9.97 -40.83 42.62
N MET A 127 -9.95 -39.55 43.01
CA MET A 127 -10.39 -38.46 42.14
C MET A 127 -9.51 -38.40 40.88
N GLU A 128 -10.14 -38.27 39.72
CA GLU A 128 -9.46 -38.12 38.44
C GLU A 128 -9.58 -36.68 37.94
N TRP A 129 -8.46 -36.13 37.47
CA TRP A 129 -8.45 -34.86 36.77
C TRP A 129 -8.55 -35.09 35.26
N GLN A 130 -9.62 -34.58 34.66
CA GLN A 130 -9.76 -34.56 33.21
C GLN A 130 -9.44 -33.16 32.70
N SER A 131 -8.28 -32.97 32.09
CA SER A 131 -7.92 -31.69 31.50
C SER A 131 -8.82 -31.36 30.32
N ILE A 132 -9.44 -30.18 30.33
CA ILE A 132 -10.08 -29.62 29.14
C ILE A 132 -8.94 -28.98 28.34
N SER A 133 -8.67 -29.48 27.12
CA SER A 133 -7.58 -28.95 26.30
C SER A 133 -7.88 -27.54 25.81
N ILE A 134 -6.83 -26.73 25.60
CA ILE A 134 -6.91 -25.39 24.98
C ILE A 134 -7.75 -25.46 23.71
N SER A 135 -8.78 -24.63 23.68
CA SER A 135 -9.85 -24.66 22.69
C SER A 135 -9.43 -23.93 21.39
N PRO A 136 -9.88 -24.41 20.21
CA PRO A 136 -9.84 -23.66 18.94
C PRO A 136 -10.36 -22.21 19.00
N GLU A 137 -11.06 -21.86 20.09
CA GLU A 137 -11.57 -20.53 20.40
C GLU A 137 -10.48 -19.46 20.57
N ASP A 138 -9.29 -19.80 21.07
CA ASP A 138 -8.21 -18.82 21.30
C ASP A 138 -7.70 -18.21 19.98
N SER A 139 -7.49 -19.07 18.98
CA SER A 139 -7.09 -18.65 17.63
C SER A 139 -8.19 -17.85 16.94
N GLN A 140 -9.46 -18.22 17.14
CA GLN A 140 -10.60 -17.44 16.61
C GLN A 140 -10.73 -16.07 17.28
N LEU A 141 -10.46 -15.98 18.58
CA LEU A 141 -10.50 -14.72 19.32
C LEU A 141 -9.41 -13.75 18.80
N LEU A 142 -8.19 -14.22 18.57
CA LEU A 142 -7.12 -13.39 18.00
C LEU A 142 -7.47 -12.88 16.58
N GLU A 143 -7.97 -13.75 15.71
CA GLU A 143 -8.42 -13.36 14.37
C GLU A 143 -9.59 -12.36 14.42
N SER A 144 -10.52 -12.53 15.35
CA SER A 144 -11.61 -11.57 15.55
C SER A 144 -11.11 -10.18 15.92
N ARG A 145 -10.08 -10.08 16.79
CA ARG A 145 -9.50 -8.80 17.19
C ARG A 145 -8.74 -8.12 16.05
N LYS A 146 -8.01 -8.88 15.23
CA LYS A 146 -7.39 -8.35 14.01
C LYS A 146 -8.43 -7.76 13.06
N PHE A 147 -9.54 -8.47 12.85
CA PHE A 147 -10.63 -7.96 12.01
C PHE A 147 -11.24 -6.67 12.57
N THR A 148 -11.42 -6.57 13.88
CA THR A 148 -11.96 -5.37 14.54
C THR A 148 -11.10 -4.13 14.30
N VAL A 149 -9.76 -4.25 14.33
CA VAL A 149 -8.87 -3.11 13.99
C VAL A 149 -9.15 -2.61 12.58
N ARG A 150 -9.26 -3.52 11.60
CA ARG A 150 -9.59 -3.17 10.20
C ARG A 150 -10.99 -2.56 10.07
N ASP A 151 -11.97 -3.08 10.78
CA ASP A 151 -13.34 -2.54 10.76
C ASP A 151 -13.39 -1.10 11.28
N LEU A 152 -12.72 -0.81 12.40
CA LEU A 152 -12.64 0.53 12.96
C LEU A 152 -11.86 1.50 12.04
N ALA A 153 -10.76 1.05 11.43
CA ALA A 153 -9.98 1.86 10.50
C ALA A 153 -10.79 2.29 9.27
N ARG A 154 -11.66 1.42 8.75
CA ARG A 154 -12.54 1.68 7.59
C ARG A 154 -13.47 2.87 7.81
N TRP A 155 -14.00 3.07 9.02
CA TRP A 155 -14.86 4.22 9.33
C TRP A 155 -14.18 5.56 9.12
N PHE A 156 -12.86 5.62 9.32
CA PHE A 156 -12.04 6.81 9.08
C PHE A 156 -11.39 6.82 7.69
N ARG A 157 -11.65 5.80 6.87
CA ARG A 157 -10.94 5.51 5.62
C ARG A 157 -9.44 5.35 5.81
N MET A 158 -9.00 5.01 7.03
CA MET A 158 -7.58 4.88 7.34
C MET A 158 -7.05 3.56 6.76
N PRO A 159 -6.01 3.60 5.91
CA PRO A 159 -5.38 2.38 5.42
C PRO A 159 -4.74 1.54 6.54
N PRO A 160 -4.73 0.20 6.43
CA PRO A 160 -4.20 -0.70 7.46
C PRO A 160 -2.75 -0.42 7.85
N HIS A 161 -1.88 -0.09 6.88
CA HIS A 161 -0.47 0.16 7.14
C HIS A 161 -0.22 1.36 8.07
N LEU A 162 -1.12 2.35 8.11
CA LEU A 162 -1.01 3.50 9.02
C LEU A 162 -1.46 3.19 10.46
N VAL A 163 -2.22 2.10 10.65
CA VAL A 163 -2.58 1.59 11.98
C VAL A 163 -1.68 0.43 12.41
N ASN A 164 -0.52 0.27 11.76
CA ASN A 164 0.47 -0.79 11.97
C ASN A 164 -0.05 -2.22 11.70
N ASP A 165 -1.08 -2.36 10.85
CA ASP A 165 -1.52 -3.65 10.33
C ASP A 165 -0.85 -3.90 8.97
N LEU A 166 0.29 -4.60 9.02
CA LEU A 166 1.19 -4.83 7.89
C LEU A 166 1.07 -6.25 7.29
N GLU A 167 0.04 -7.02 7.63
CA GLU A 167 -0.07 -8.44 7.26
C GLU A 167 -0.07 -8.68 5.74
N GLN A 168 -0.51 -7.69 4.96
CA GLN A 168 -0.51 -7.70 3.48
C GLN A 168 0.40 -6.62 2.86
N ALA A 169 1.14 -5.87 3.68
CA ALA A 169 2.02 -4.81 3.20
C ALA A 169 3.40 -5.41 2.85
N THR A 170 3.85 -5.21 1.61
CA THR A 170 5.21 -5.51 1.17
C THR A 170 5.99 -4.22 1.03
N PHE A 171 7.32 -4.21 1.22
CA PHE A 171 8.09 -2.97 1.10
C PHE A 171 7.93 -2.26 -0.26
N SER A 172 7.59 -3.00 -1.31
CA SER A 172 7.33 -2.48 -2.65
C SER A 172 6.00 -1.75 -2.84
N ASN A 173 4.99 -1.98 -1.99
CA ASN A 173 3.66 -1.39 -2.12
C ASN A 173 3.37 -0.26 -1.11
N ILE A 174 4.30 0.05 -0.21
CA ILE A 174 4.14 1.10 0.82
C ILE A 174 3.99 2.50 0.19
N GLU A 175 4.75 2.81 -0.86
CA GLU A 175 4.67 4.12 -1.53
C GLU A 175 3.29 4.33 -2.19
N GLU A 176 2.79 3.29 -2.86
CA GLU A 176 1.46 3.32 -3.50
C GLU A 176 0.34 3.43 -2.46
N MET A 177 0.47 2.70 -1.35
CA MET A 177 -0.44 2.79 -0.20
C MET A 177 -0.42 4.17 0.49
N ALA A 178 0.74 4.83 0.56
CA ALA A 178 0.84 6.19 1.09
C ALA A 178 0.13 7.19 0.17
N LEU A 179 0.22 7.02 -1.16
CA LEU A 179 -0.54 7.83 -2.12
C LEU A 179 -2.05 7.58 -1.98
N GLU A 180 -2.47 6.32 -1.82
CA GLU A 180 -3.87 5.94 -1.59
C GLU A 180 -4.46 6.68 -0.38
N PHE A 181 -3.72 6.75 0.73
CA PHE A 181 -4.12 7.50 1.93
C PHE A 181 -4.43 8.97 1.60
N VAL A 182 -3.51 9.63 0.90
CA VAL A 182 -3.67 11.05 0.55
C VAL A 182 -4.89 11.24 -0.33
N MET A 183 -5.03 10.43 -1.37
CA MET A 183 -6.10 10.55 -2.35
C MET A 183 -7.49 10.28 -1.76
N TYR A 184 -7.67 9.19 -1.01
CA TYR A 184 -9.02 8.78 -0.59
C TYR A 184 -9.41 9.26 0.81
N THR A 185 -8.42 9.60 1.65
CA THR A 185 -8.65 10.06 3.02
C THR A 185 -8.45 11.56 3.15
N MET A 186 -7.27 12.07 2.78
CA MET A 186 -6.92 13.47 3.06
C MET A 186 -7.56 14.46 2.09
N MET A 187 -7.54 14.18 0.78
CA MET A 187 -8.07 15.07 -0.25
C MET A 187 -9.53 15.50 -0.04
N PRO A 188 -10.47 14.60 0.36
CA PRO A 188 -11.82 15.00 0.71
C PRO A 188 -11.88 16.02 1.87
N TRP A 189 -10.99 15.90 2.86
CA TRP A 189 -10.90 16.86 3.96
C TRP A 189 -10.31 18.19 3.51
N PHE A 190 -9.22 18.18 2.76
CA PHE A 190 -8.63 19.40 2.19
C PHE A 190 -9.63 20.16 1.34
N THR A 191 -10.34 19.46 0.45
CA THR A 191 -11.40 20.07 -0.38
C THR A 191 -12.47 20.76 0.48
N ARG A 192 -12.92 20.11 1.57
CA ARG A 192 -13.89 20.73 2.50
C ARG A 192 -13.35 21.97 3.17
N TRP A 193 -12.09 21.94 3.61
CA TRP A 193 -11.43 23.10 4.20
C TRP A 193 -11.31 24.23 3.19
N GLU A 194 -10.80 23.97 1.99
CA GLU A 194 -10.63 24.95 0.91
C GLU A 194 -11.95 25.61 0.52
N GLN A 195 -13.01 24.81 0.34
CA GLN A 195 -14.34 25.31 0.04
C GLN A 195 -14.88 26.18 1.19
N THR A 196 -14.68 25.77 2.44
CA THR A 196 -15.14 26.54 3.62
C THR A 196 -14.35 27.85 3.76
N ILE A 197 -13.03 27.82 3.51
CA ILE A 197 -12.16 29.01 3.48
C ILE A 197 -12.61 29.98 2.39
N GLY A 198 -12.81 29.49 1.17
CA GLY A 198 -13.32 30.28 0.05
C GLY A 198 -14.68 30.90 0.37
N GLN A 199 -15.57 30.16 1.04
CA GLN A 199 -16.88 30.66 1.41
C GLN A 199 -16.84 31.68 2.57
N LYS A 200 -16.01 31.47 3.59
CA LYS A 200 -16.12 32.23 4.86
C LYS A 200 -15.06 33.30 5.05
N LEU A 201 -13.86 33.12 4.50
CA LEU A 201 -12.71 33.98 4.79
C LEU A 201 -12.30 34.85 3.59
N ILE A 202 -12.68 34.47 2.37
CA ILE A 202 -12.30 35.19 1.15
C ILE A 202 -13.50 35.99 0.63
N LEU A 203 -13.39 37.32 0.65
CA LEU A 203 -14.41 38.22 0.09
C LEU A 203 -14.36 38.25 -1.45
N ALA A 204 -13.15 38.40 -2.01
CA ALA A 204 -12.92 38.45 -3.45
C ALA A 204 -12.66 37.05 -4.04
N ARG A 205 -13.67 36.17 -3.98
CA ARG A 205 -13.57 34.75 -4.38
C ARG A 205 -13.16 34.50 -5.83
N GLN A 206 -13.37 35.49 -6.71
CA GLN A 206 -12.95 35.42 -8.11
C GLN A 206 -11.46 35.70 -8.32
N LYS A 207 -10.79 36.27 -7.30
CA LYS A 207 -9.37 36.67 -7.38
C LYS A 207 -8.47 35.83 -6.49
N PHE A 208 -8.97 35.39 -5.35
CA PHE A 208 -8.20 34.63 -4.37
C PHE A 208 -8.89 33.31 -4.03
N PHE A 209 -8.08 32.28 -3.81
CA PHE A 209 -8.51 30.99 -3.32
C PHE A 209 -7.49 30.49 -2.28
N GLY A 210 -7.95 29.61 -1.38
CA GLY A 210 -7.07 28.86 -0.49
C GLY A 210 -6.97 27.44 -0.99
N LYS A 211 -5.76 26.89 -1.06
CA LYS A 211 -5.49 25.51 -1.48
C LYS A 211 -4.42 24.91 -0.59
N PHE A 212 -4.57 23.64 -0.21
CA PHE A 212 -3.52 22.86 0.43
C PHE A 212 -2.54 22.38 -0.63
N LEU A 213 -1.26 22.67 -0.41
CA LEU A 213 -0.17 22.21 -1.28
C LEU A 213 0.16 20.75 -0.95
N VAL A 214 -0.70 19.84 -1.40
CA VAL A 214 -0.55 18.38 -1.22
C VAL A 214 0.44 17.77 -2.21
N ASP A 215 0.87 18.53 -3.20
CA ASP A 215 1.79 18.03 -4.22
C ASP A 215 3.10 17.58 -3.62
N GLY A 216 3.52 18.12 -2.47
CA GLY A 216 4.69 17.61 -1.73
C GLY A 216 4.51 16.18 -1.19
N LEU A 217 3.28 15.79 -0.86
CA LEU A 217 2.91 14.45 -0.40
C LEU A 217 2.64 13.49 -1.57
N LEU A 218 2.01 14.00 -2.64
CA LEU A 218 1.73 13.26 -3.88
C LEU A 218 2.94 13.19 -4.83
N ARG A 219 4.06 13.84 -4.48
CA ARG A 219 5.33 13.90 -5.24
C ARG A 219 6.10 12.57 -5.28
N GLY A 220 5.43 11.45 -4.99
CA GLY A 220 5.93 10.12 -5.33
C GLY A 220 6.28 10.10 -6.83
N ASN A 221 7.59 10.14 -7.08
CA ASN A 221 8.26 10.30 -8.36
C ASN A 221 7.99 11.59 -9.18
N VAL A 222 8.64 12.69 -8.76
CA VAL A 222 8.79 13.94 -9.54
C VAL A 222 9.14 13.66 -11.01
N LYS A 223 10.02 12.69 -11.28
CA LYS A 223 10.48 12.39 -12.63
C LYS A 223 9.33 11.93 -13.53
N ASP A 224 8.52 10.98 -13.10
CA ASP A 224 7.41 10.44 -13.91
C ASP A 224 6.38 11.54 -14.23
N ARG A 225 6.13 12.45 -13.29
CA ARG A 225 5.20 13.57 -13.49
C ARG A 225 5.73 14.60 -14.49
N PHE A 226 7.00 15.01 -14.35
CA PHE A 226 7.61 15.95 -15.30
C PHE A 226 7.81 15.30 -16.68
N GLU A 227 8.02 13.99 -16.75
CA GLU A 227 8.01 13.22 -18.00
C GLU A 227 6.62 13.20 -18.65
N ALA A 228 5.55 13.00 -17.85
CA ALA A 228 4.17 13.08 -18.33
C ALA A 228 3.82 14.48 -18.86
N TYR A 229 4.17 15.55 -18.14
CA TYR A 229 3.99 16.93 -18.63
C TYR A 229 4.81 17.21 -19.89
N ARG A 230 6.05 16.73 -19.95
CA ARG A 230 6.88 16.86 -21.15
C ARG A 230 6.20 16.20 -22.35
N SER A 231 5.74 14.96 -22.20
CA SER A 231 5.02 14.24 -23.26
C SER A 231 3.75 15.00 -23.68
N ALA A 232 2.99 15.50 -22.71
CA ALA A 232 1.75 16.21 -22.94
C ALA A 232 1.89 17.54 -23.67
N ILE A 233 2.93 18.29 -23.30
CA ILE A 233 3.27 19.57 -23.93
C ILE A 233 3.80 19.34 -25.35
N MET A 234 4.64 18.31 -25.55
CA MET A 234 5.25 18.00 -26.85
C MET A 234 4.23 17.49 -27.87
N THR A 235 3.22 16.75 -27.44
CA THR A 235 2.13 16.25 -28.29
C THR A 235 1.06 17.30 -28.57
N GLY A 236 1.11 18.45 -27.90
CA GLY A 236 0.20 19.56 -28.15
C GLY A 236 -1.19 19.41 -27.55
N TRP A 237 -1.44 18.42 -26.67
CA TRP A 237 -2.72 18.32 -25.96
C TRP A 237 -2.78 19.19 -24.70
N MET A 238 -1.63 19.55 -24.15
CA MET A 238 -1.51 20.41 -22.97
C MET A 238 -0.64 21.64 -23.26
N THR A 239 -1.06 22.80 -22.77
CA THR A 239 -0.23 24.02 -22.86
C THR A 239 0.76 24.11 -21.71
N ARG A 240 1.81 24.91 -21.87
CA ARG A 240 2.80 25.12 -20.80
C ARG A 240 2.18 25.87 -19.62
N ASN A 241 1.24 26.79 -19.84
CA ASN A 241 0.52 27.45 -18.76
C ASN A 241 -0.44 26.52 -18.03
N GLU A 242 -1.03 25.53 -18.69
CA GLU A 242 -1.82 24.49 -18.02
C GLU A 242 -0.96 23.61 -17.11
N ALA A 243 0.27 23.27 -17.51
CA ALA A 243 1.21 22.57 -16.65
C ALA A 243 1.63 23.44 -15.45
N ARG A 244 1.88 24.74 -15.65
CA ARG A 244 2.18 25.70 -14.57
C ARG A 244 1.01 25.86 -13.61
N ALA A 245 -0.22 25.96 -14.13
CA ALA A 245 -1.43 26.04 -13.30
C ALA A 245 -1.62 24.76 -12.47
N ARG A 246 -1.29 23.58 -13.02
CA ARG A 246 -1.30 22.31 -12.26
C ARG A 246 -0.23 22.26 -11.18
N GLU A 247 0.90 22.95 -11.36
CA GLU A 247 1.96 23.12 -10.36
C GLU A 247 1.76 24.36 -9.47
N ASP A 248 0.54 24.93 -9.46
CA ASP A 248 0.18 26.13 -8.68
C ASP A 248 1.11 27.35 -8.94
N MET A 249 1.67 27.44 -10.15
CA MET A 249 2.50 28.55 -10.61
C MET A 249 1.71 29.53 -11.46
N ASN A 250 2.03 30.83 -11.33
CA ASN A 250 1.42 31.87 -12.16
C ASN A 250 1.69 31.64 -13.65
N ALA A 251 0.66 31.92 -14.47
CA ALA A 251 0.77 31.91 -15.91
C ALA A 251 1.81 32.94 -16.39
N ILE A 252 2.49 32.61 -17.49
CA ILE A 252 3.42 33.51 -18.19
C ILE A 252 2.83 33.80 -19.57
N ASP A 253 2.89 35.06 -19.97
CA ASP A 253 2.36 35.49 -21.27
C ASP A 253 3.05 34.75 -22.44
N GLY A 254 2.27 34.38 -23.46
CA GLY A 254 2.74 33.63 -24.63
C GLY A 254 2.87 32.10 -24.46
N LEU A 255 2.51 31.54 -23.30
CA LEU A 255 2.60 30.08 -23.04
C LEU A 255 1.24 29.33 -23.12
N ASP A 256 0.18 30.01 -23.56
CA ASP A 256 -1.19 29.47 -23.68
C ASP A 256 -1.46 28.75 -25.02
N LYS A 257 -0.49 28.74 -25.94
CA LYS A 257 -0.62 28.01 -27.22
C LYS A 257 0.04 26.63 -27.10
N PRO A 258 -0.64 25.56 -27.53
CA PRO A 258 -0.02 24.24 -27.61
C PRO A 258 1.18 24.25 -28.56
N LEU A 259 2.19 23.43 -28.26
CA LEU A 259 3.25 23.18 -29.23
C LEU A 259 2.71 22.29 -30.34
N ALA A 260 2.97 22.68 -31.59
CA ALA A 260 2.77 21.79 -32.73
C ALA A 260 4.09 21.04 -32.99
N PRO A 261 4.10 19.69 -32.97
CA PRO A 261 5.25 18.94 -33.42
C PRO A 261 5.53 19.30 -34.89
N LEU A 262 6.76 19.74 -35.19
CA LEU A 262 7.19 20.12 -36.55
C LEU A 262 6.96 19.02 -37.60
N ASN A 263 6.82 17.76 -37.16
CA ASN A 263 6.66 16.59 -38.02
C ASN A 263 5.20 16.16 -38.27
N MET A 264 4.19 16.88 -37.73
CA MET A 264 2.76 16.55 -37.85
C MET A 264 1.92 17.62 -38.59
N THR A 265 2.52 18.40 -39.48
CA THR A 265 1.77 19.33 -40.33
C THR A 265 1.33 18.68 -41.64
N THR A 266 0.04 18.40 -41.79
CA THR A 266 -0.57 18.22 -43.11
C THR A 266 -0.67 19.58 -43.80
N GLY A 267 0.20 19.81 -44.79
CA GLY A 267 -0.02 20.78 -45.86
C GLY A 267 0.13 22.26 -45.50
N ASN A 268 1.25 22.81 -45.95
CA ASN A 268 1.56 24.21 -46.27
C ASN A 268 2.30 25.01 -45.19
N PRO A 269 3.64 25.15 -45.29
CA PRO A 269 4.39 26.09 -44.48
C PRO A 269 4.25 27.52 -45.04
N PRO A 270 4.09 28.57 -44.21
CA PRO A 270 4.39 29.92 -44.67
C PRO A 270 5.91 30.03 -44.86
N ALA A 271 6.30 30.55 -46.02
CA ALA A 271 7.70 30.76 -46.39
C ALA A 271 8.42 31.64 -45.37
N ALA A 272 9.54 31.14 -44.84
CA ALA A 272 10.58 31.94 -44.22
C ALA A 272 11.94 31.55 -44.86
N PRO A 273 12.88 32.50 -44.98
CA PRO A 273 13.97 32.41 -45.95
C PRO A 273 15.03 31.39 -45.55
N ALA A 274 15.49 30.64 -46.55
CA ALA A 274 16.56 29.66 -46.45
C ALA A 274 17.90 30.33 -46.09
N ALA A 275 18.40 30.05 -44.89
CA ALA A 275 19.82 30.16 -44.58
C ALA A 275 20.45 28.76 -44.74
N LEU A 276 21.31 28.63 -45.73
CA LEU A 276 22.09 27.43 -46.03
C LEU A 276 23.10 27.12 -44.90
N LEU A 277 23.07 25.89 -44.39
CA LEU A 277 24.21 25.25 -43.75
C LEU A 277 24.47 23.89 -44.42
N PRO A 278 25.74 23.47 -44.55
CA PRO A 278 26.13 22.40 -45.46
C PRO A 278 25.76 21.02 -44.92
N ALA A 279 25.46 20.12 -45.85
CA ALA A 279 25.12 18.72 -45.60
C ALA A 279 26.30 17.97 -44.96
N ALA A 280 26.09 17.45 -43.76
CA ALA A 280 26.97 16.47 -43.13
C ALA A 280 26.20 15.16 -42.91
N GLY A 281 26.64 14.12 -43.62
CA GLY A 281 26.53 12.70 -43.25
C GLY A 281 25.15 12.15 -42.94
N MET A 282 24.38 11.77 -43.96
CA MET A 282 23.29 10.81 -43.79
C MET A 282 23.91 9.41 -43.72
N ASN A 283 23.97 8.85 -42.50
CA ASN A 283 24.00 7.40 -42.18
C ASN A 283 23.98 7.22 -40.65
N GLU A 284 23.01 7.82 -39.95
CA GLU A 284 22.66 7.38 -38.60
C GLU A 284 21.24 6.85 -38.64
N GLU A 285 21.10 5.55 -38.35
CA GLU A 285 19.84 4.91 -38.02
C GLU A 285 19.12 5.73 -36.95
N PRO A 286 17.79 5.92 -37.04
CA PRO A 286 17.06 6.77 -36.10
C PRO A 286 17.27 6.26 -34.66
N PRO A 287 17.56 7.13 -33.68
CA PRO A 287 17.76 6.70 -32.31
C PRO A 287 16.46 6.07 -31.79
N GLU A 288 16.55 4.82 -31.35
CA GLU A 288 15.44 4.10 -30.72
C GLU A 288 14.84 4.93 -29.57
N PRO A 289 13.50 4.87 -29.37
CA PRO A 289 12.84 5.63 -28.33
C PRO A 289 13.46 5.32 -26.96
N PRO A 290 13.61 6.31 -26.06
CA PRO A 290 14.25 6.09 -24.77
C PRO A 290 13.41 5.11 -23.96
N ILE A 291 13.93 3.89 -23.79
CA ILE A 291 13.36 2.86 -22.93
C ILE A 291 13.21 3.46 -21.53
N ALA A 292 11.98 3.46 -21.00
CA ALA A 292 11.68 4.04 -19.69
C ALA A 292 12.68 3.50 -18.63
N PRO A 293 13.38 4.34 -17.86
CA PRO A 293 14.42 3.90 -16.91
C PRO A 293 13.95 2.86 -15.89
N ARG A 294 12.64 2.83 -15.60
CA ARG A 294 11.98 1.80 -14.79
C ARG A 294 11.98 0.42 -15.45
N LEU A 295 11.67 0.33 -16.75
CA LEU A 295 11.68 -0.91 -17.51
C LEU A 295 13.08 -1.50 -17.58
N ARG A 296 14.09 -0.64 -17.82
CA ARG A 296 15.49 -1.04 -17.80
C ARG A 296 15.90 -1.62 -16.44
N ARG A 297 15.48 -1.00 -15.33
CA ARG A 297 15.79 -1.50 -13.98
C ARG A 297 15.12 -2.84 -13.67
N ILE A 298 13.86 -3.02 -14.09
CA ILE A 298 13.13 -4.28 -13.95
C ILE A 298 13.77 -5.38 -14.79
N ALA A 299 14.14 -5.08 -16.04
CA ALA A 299 14.86 -6.02 -16.91
C ALA A 299 16.22 -6.40 -16.32
N GLU A 300 16.98 -5.44 -15.79
CA GLU A 300 18.28 -5.67 -15.15
C GLU A 300 18.19 -6.56 -13.90
N GLU A 301 17.16 -6.39 -13.07
CA GLU A 301 16.96 -7.21 -11.88
C GLU A 301 16.48 -8.63 -12.22
N SER A 302 15.54 -8.76 -13.16
CA SER A 302 15.07 -10.06 -13.65
C SER A 302 16.18 -10.84 -14.35
N ALA A 303 17.00 -10.19 -15.18
CA ALA A 303 18.13 -10.80 -15.87
C ALA A 303 19.23 -11.25 -14.90
N ARG A 304 19.58 -10.43 -13.90
CA ARG A 304 20.54 -10.82 -12.85
C ARG A 304 20.05 -12.01 -12.03
N ASN A 305 18.78 -12.03 -11.66
CA ASN A 305 18.18 -13.16 -10.95
C ASN A 305 18.18 -14.43 -11.81
N MET A 306 18.01 -14.30 -13.13
CA MET A 306 18.09 -15.43 -14.05
C MET A 306 19.50 -15.98 -14.16
N ALA A 307 20.48 -15.12 -14.45
CA ALA A 307 21.90 -15.50 -14.56
C ALA A 307 22.41 -16.16 -13.27
N ARG A 308 22.00 -15.67 -12.09
CA ARG A 308 22.34 -16.30 -10.81
C ARG A 308 21.78 -17.73 -10.67
N LYS A 309 20.51 -17.94 -11.03
CA LYS A 309 19.90 -19.28 -10.99
C LYS A 309 20.60 -20.25 -11.94
N GLU A 310 20.99 -19.76 -13.11
CA GLU A 310 21.74 -20.50 -14.11
C GLU A 310 23.11 -20.93 -13.58
N ILE A 311 23.89 -19.98 -13.05
CA ILE A 311 25.22 -20.23 -12.46
C ILE A 311 25.12 -21.21 -11.28
N ASP A 312 24.17 -21.00 -10.36
CA ASP A 312 23.95 -21.87 -9.20
C ASP A 312 23.63 -23.31 -9.61
N ALA A 313 22.81 -23.48 -10.66
CA ALA A 313 22.48 -24.79 -11.20
C ALA A 313 23.71 -25.47 -11.82
N CYS A 314 24.49 -24.72 -12.61
CA CYS A 314 25.72 -25.20 -13.24
C CYS A 314 26.79 -25.57 -12.21
N GLN A 315 26.98 -24.76 -11.16
CA GLN A 315 27.93 -25.06 -10.07
C GLN A 315 27.54 -26.34 -9.30
N ARG A 316 26.25 -26.54 -9.00
CA ARG A 316 25.78 -27.78 -8.36
C ARG A 316 25.99 -29.00 -9.24
N ALA A 317 25.70 -28.87 -10.53
CA ALA A 317 25.88 -29.96 -11.49
C ALA A 317 27.36 -30.28 -11.73
N ALA A 318 28.23 -29.27 -11.79
CA ALA A 318 29.66 -29.45 -12.00
C ALA A 318 30.30 -30.26 -10.85
N ARG A 319 29.85 -30.02 -9.61
CA ARG A 319 30.26 -30.85 -8.45
C ARG A 319 29.76 -32.29 -8.57
N LYS A 320 28.58 -32.51 -9.14
CA LYS A 320 27.94 -33.82 -9.28
C LYS A 320 28.58 -34.67 -10.40
N PHE A 321 28.99 -34.05 -11.49
CA PHE A 321 29.57 -34.71 -12.67
C PHE A 321 31.08 -34.51 -12.76
N ALA A 322 31.76 -34.30 -11.63
CA ALA A 322 33.20 -34.13 -11.57
C ALA A 322 33.91 -35.37 -12.13
N GLY A 323 34.56 -35.22 -13.30
CA GLY A 323 35.24 -36.31 -14.01
C GLY A 323 34.38 -37.10 -15.00
N ASP A 324 33.10 -36.77 -15.18
CA ASP A 324 32.18 -37.40 -16.16
C ASP A 324 31.75 -36.39 -17.24
N ALA A 325 32.55 -36.28 -18.30
CA ALA A 325 32.30 -35.34 -19.41
C ALA A 325 31.03 -35.68 -20.21
N ALA A 326 30.69 -36.97 -20.34
CA ALA A 326 29.51 -37.42 -21.06
C ALA A 326 28.22 -37.11 -20.27
N GLY A 327 28.23 -37.39 -18.96
CA GLY A 327 27.14 -37.05 -18.06
C GLY A 327 26.94 -35.53 -17.91
N TRP A 328 28.03 -34.77 -17.87
CA TRP A 328 27.98 -33.29 -17.90
C TRP A 328 27.28 -32.77 -19.15
N SER A 329 27.71 -33.21 -20.33
CA SER A 329 27.15 -32.75 -21.62
C SER A 329 25.67 -33.12 -21.77
N ALA A 330 25.27 -34.32 -21.33
CA ALA A 330 23.88 -34.76 -21.33
C ALA A 330 23.01 -33.94 -20.37
N TRP A 331 23.55 -33.61 -19.19
CA TRP A 331 22.87 -32.78 -18.21
C TRP A 331 22.67 -31.34 -18.72
N VAL A 332 23.72 -30.72 -19.28
CA VAL A 332 23.67 -29.35 -19.83
C VAL A 332 22.56 -29.24 -20.88
N ARG A 333 22.53 -30.15 -21.86
CA ARG A 333 21.49 -30.16 -22.90
C ARG A 333 20.08 -30.31 -22.32
N SER A 334 19.90 -31.20 -21.34
CA SER A 334 18.60 -31.40 -20.69
C SER A 334 18.16 -30.20 -19.83
N PHE A 335 19.11 -29.53 -19.17
CA PHE A 335 18.87 -28.34 -18.38
C PHE A 335 18.40 -27.18 -19.26
N TYR A 336 19.16 -26.84 -20.31
CA TYR A 336 18.84 -25.70 -21.18
C TYR A 336 17.59 -25.90 -22.03
N ALA A 337 17.23 -27.15 -22.38
CA ALA A 337 15.95 -27.46 -23.04
C ALA A 337 14.73 -27.03 -22.21
N LYS A 338 14.81 -27.12 -20.87
CA LYS A 338 13.75 -26.66 -19.95
C LYS A 338 13.96 -25.20 -19.52
N HIS A 339 15.21 -24.77 -19.42
CA HIS A 339 15.55 -23.43 -18.96
C HIS A 339 15.13 -22.35 -19.97
N ALA A 340 15.17 -22.65 -21.28
CA ALA A 340 14.73 -21.73 -22.33
C ALA A 340 13.27 -21.26 -22.18
N GLU A 341 12.36 -22.15 -21.77
CA GLU A 341 10.95 -21.78 -21.50
C GLU A 341 10.86 -20.81 -20.31
N LEU A 342 11.63 -21.07 -19.26
CA LEU A 342 11.66 -20.25 -18.05
C LEU A 342 12.32 -18.88 -18.31
N VAL A 343 13.33 -18.82 -19.18
CA VAL A 343 13.95 -17.57 -19.66
C VAL A 343 12.96 -16.76 -20.49
N ALA A 344 12.23 -17.41 -21.41
CA ALA A 344 11.20 -16.77 -22.23
C ALA A 344 10.08 -16.16 -21.37
N GLU A 345 9.54 -16.92 -20.42
CA GLU A 345 8.46 -16.48 -19.53
C GLU A 345 8.89 -15.31 -18.64
N ARG A 346 10.08 -15.40 -18.02
CA ARG A 346 10.52 -14.43 -17.00
C ARG A 346 11.02 -13.12 -17.56
N LEU A 347 11.50 -13.11 -18.80
CA LEU A 347 12.02 -11.93 -19.47
C LEU A 347 11.12 -11.45 -20.61
N ALA A 348 9.94 -12.06 -20.77
CA ALA A 348 9.00 -11.78 -21.86
C ALA A 348 9.68 -11.82 -23.24
N LEU A 349 10.57 -12.80 -23.44
CA LEU A 349 11.29 -13.00 -24.70
C LEU A 349 10.49 -13.90 -25.64
N GLY A 350 10.65 -13.69 -26.94
CA GLY A 350 10.19 -14.65 -27.94
C GLY A 350 10.88 -16.01 -27.73
N ALA A 351 10.15 -17.10 -27.96
CA ALA A 351 10.63 -18.46 -27.72
C ALA A 351 11.94 -18.77 -28.47
N ASP A 352 12.09 -18.25 -29.69
CA ASP A 352 13.28 -18.47 -30.52
C ASP A 352 14.51 -17.70 -29.97
N ALA A 353 14.31 -16.49 -29.46
CA ALA A 353 15.38 -15.69 -28.85
C ALA A 353 15.88 -16.31 -27.54
N ALA A 354 14.97 -16.82 -26.71
CA ALA A 354 15.33 -17.51 -25.48
C ALA A 354 16.07 -18.83 -25.75
N ARG A 355 15.65 -19.60 -26.77
CA ARG A 355 16.36 -20.81 -27.21
C ARG A 355 17.76 -20.50 -27.70
N LEU A 356 17.92 -19.51 -28.57
CA LEU A 356 19.22 -19.14 -29.12
C LEU A 356 20.19 -18.67 -28.03
N TYR A 357 19.71 -17.92 -27.02
CA TYR A 357 20.50 -17.60 -25.84
C TYR A 357 20.94 -18.86 -25.09
N CYS A 358 19.99 -19.76 -24.77
CA CYS A 358 20.26 -20.98 -24.00
C CYS A 358 21.17 -21.96 -24.74
N ASP A 359 21.05 -22.08 -26.05
CA ASP A 359 21.91 -22.92 -26.89
C ASP A 359 23.37 -22.40 -26.85
N GLY A 360 23.56 -21.09 -26.92
CA GLY A 360 24.90 -20.49 -26.78
C GLY A 360 25.54 -20.71 -25.41
N GLN A 361 24.77 -20.63 -24.31
CA GLN A 361 25.29 -20.96 -22.98
C GLN A 361 25.58 -22.46 -22.83
N ALA A 362 24.72 -23.32 -23.41
CA ALA A 362 24.93 -24.76 -23.42
C ALA A 362 26.20 -25.18 -24.16
N GLU A 363 26.45 -24.61 -25.34
CA GLU A 363 27.68 -24.84 -26.11
C GLU A 363 28.92 -24.41 -25.34
N ALA A 364 28.90 -23.20 -24.74
CA ALA A 364 30.01 -22.69 -23.95
C ALA A 364 30.35 -23.61 -22.75
N LEU A 365 29.34 -24.17 -22.06
CA LEU A 365 29.56 -25.10 -20.94
C LEU A 365 30.02 -26.49 -21.39
N ILE A 366 29.62 -26.95 -22.57
CA ILE A 366 30.05 -28.24 -23.12
C ILE A 366 31.52 -28.15 -23.57
N GLU A 367 31.93 -27.04 -24.17
CA GLU A 367 33.31 -26.83 -24.65
C GLU A 367 34.28 -26.43 -23.54
N GLY A 368 33.88 -25.48 -22.69
CA GLY A 368 34.75 -24.85 -21.69
C GLY A 368 34.51 -25.27 -20.24
N GLY A 369 33.56 -26.17 -19.97
CA GLY A 369 33.22 -26.60 -18.61
C GLY A 369 32.74 -25.44 -17.73
N LEU A 370 32.81 -25.58 -16.41
CA LEU A 370 32.35 -24.54 -15.47
C LEU A 370 33.16 -23.23 -15.58
N SER A 371 34.42 -23.27 -16.04
CA SER A 371 35.23 -22.08 -16.30
C SER A 371 34.63 -21.16 -17.36
N ALA A 372 33.83 -21.70 -18.28
CA ALA A 372 33.13 -20.87 -19.27
C ALA A 372 32.12 -19.92 -18.63
N ALA A 373 31.64 -20.22 -17.42
CA ALA A 373 30.66 -19.42 -16.67
C ALA A 373 31.29 -18.34 -15.76
N GLU A 374 32.61 -18.20 -15.75
CA GLU A 374 33.27 -17.11 -15.05
C GLU A 374 32.85 -15.76 -15.67
N GLY A 375 32.34 -14.84 -14.84
CA GLY A 375 31.89 -13.52 -15.30
C GLY A 375 30.45 -13.47 -15.86
N TRP A 376 29.75 -14.60 -15.97
CA TRP A 376 28.37 -14.64 -16.49
C TRP A 376 27.38 -13.85 -15.65
N GLU A 377 27.65 -13.60 -14.37
CA GLU A 377 26.79 -12.73 -13.55
C GLU A 377 26.65 -11.32 -14.15
N THR A 378 27.67 -10.84 -14.87
CA THR A 378 27.65 -9.53 -15.54
C THR A 378 27.35 -9.69 -17.03
N GLU A 379 28.02 -10.61 -17.72
CA GLU A 379 27.91 -10.74 -19.18
C GLU A 379 26.59 -11.37 -19.62
N ALA A 380 26.18 -12.47 -18.98
CA ALA A 380 24.93 -13.15 -19.31
C ALA A 380 23.73 -12.30 -18.92
N ALA A 381 23.81 -11.62 -17.77
CA ALA A 381 22.80 -10.63 -17.37
C ALA A 381 22.71 -9.47 -18.38
N ALA A 382 23.83 -8.92 -18.86
CA ALA A 382 23.82 -7.85 -19.86
C ALA A 382 23.20 -8.30 -21.19
N ARG A 383 23.56 -9.50 -21.67
CA ARG A 383 22.96 -10.09 -22.89
C ARG A 383 21.45 -10.29 -22.75
N LEU A 384 21.00 -10.80 -21.60
CA LEU A 384 19.57 -11.00 -21.31
C LEU A 384 18.82 -9.66 -21.22
N VAL A 385 19.44 -8.61 -20.67
CA VAL A 385 18.86 -7.26 -20.67
C VAL A 385 18.72 -6.74 -22.09
N GLU A 386 19.77 -6.85 -22.91
CA GLU A 386 19.74 -6.40 -24.30
C GLU A 386 18.67 -7.15 -25.11
N LEU A 387 18.55 -8.47 -24.93
CA LEU A 387 17.50 -9.28 -25.54
C LEU A 387 16.10 -8.87 -25.06
N ALA A 388 15.91 -8.61 -23.76
CA ALA A 388 14.62 -8.23 -23.19
C ALA A 388 14.20 -6.82 -23.61
N LEU A 389 15.17 -5.96 -23.92
CA LEU A 389 14.94 -4.59 -24.37
C LEU A 389 14.79 -4.47 -25.89
N ARG A 390 15.42 -5.35 -26.67
CA ARG A 390 15.27 -5.43 -28.13
C ARG A 390 14.04 -6.23 -28.58
N GLY A 391 13.61 -7.20 -27.78
CA GLY A 391 12.56 -8.15 -28.16
C GLY A 391 11.16 -7.55 -28.17
N ASP A 392 10.34 -8.03 -29.10
CA ASP A 392 8.92 -7.71 -29.37
C ASP A 392 7.95 -7.80 -28.17
N GLY A 393 8.42 -8.02 -26.93
CA GLY A 393 7.61 -8.25 -25.73
C GLY A 393 7.04 -6.99 -25.06
N TYR A 394 7.57 -5.79 -25.34
CA TYR A 394 7.04 -4.53 -24.78
C TYR A 394 6.25 -3.68 -25.77
N ALA A 395 6.17 -4.09 -27.05
CA ALA A 395 5.39 -3.39 -28.07
C ALA A 395 3.92 -3.86 -28.16
N VAL A 396 3.50 -4.86 -27.35
CA VAL A 396 2.12 -5.36 -27.35
C VAL A 396 1.56 -5.46 -25.93
N ALA A 397 1.30 -4.29 -25.33
CA ALA A 397 0.20 -4.11 -24.42
C ALA A 397 -0.23 -2.64 -24.54
N ALA A 398 -1.47 -2.46 -25.01
CA ALA A 398 -2.10 -1.20 -25.37
C ALA A 398 -2.12 -0.14 -24.25
#